data_AF-A0A660VX53-F1
#
_entry.id   AF-A0A660VX53-F1
#
_cell.length_a   1.000
_cell.length_b   1.000
_cell.length_c   1.000
_cell.angle_alpha   90.00
_cell.angle_beta   90.00
_cell.angle_gamma   90.00
#
_symmetry.space_group_name_H-M   'P 1'
#
loop_
_entity.id
_entity.type
_entity.pdbx_description
1 polymer ?
#
loop_
_entity_poly.entity_id
_entity_poly.type
_entity_poly.pdbx_seq_one_letter_code
_entity_poly.pdbx_strand_id
1 'polypeptide(L)'
;MNAQPAAGGGRGPGRVAASSLALCLGLLLSLALGLGACVASGSGGQGDGSTTNPAPASEDPELDMQPILRPSTLDPQLVGAGAWLDGVRYPSLRAALLVATEGTLIELEPGVHPGPVELTLSVQLKPHSADDDVIIDSRSPVALRVRAGAEVSISHILLRTDGPPRSSGDAAIVVQNATLIADACRITARRAGGIQALNGKIELTSVFVHCEQGQTAIMVSDGSVARMHGCTVETGAGIGSGVEVWESECRITGGRIQAATAGLVAGSFGRLRADDVDLKGTGAACLVDGTLELFACEISQARRGVSVRGAVRLTGCQLLGNDTALLMAGEAGYLTLSSMIFSGNNRRLEFVEGAEPSQVDDRDAPR
;
A
#
# COMPACT_ATOMS: atom_id res chain seq x y z
N MET A 1 5.23 -9.12 65.06
CA MET A 1 6.01 -7.88 64.88
C MET A 1 6.11 -7.67 63.38
N ASN A 2 5.10 -7.06 62.75
CA ASN A 2 4.95 -5.61 62.46
C ASN A 2 6.05 -5.12 61.50
N ALA A 3 5.80 -4.51 60.34
CA ALA A 3 4.58 -3.93 59.76
C ALA A 3 4.73 -3.72 58.22
N GLN A 4 3.59 -3.72 57.53
CA GLN A 4 3.33 -3.02 56.25
C GLN A 4 3.39 -1.48 56.42
N PRO A 5 3.53 -0.69 55.34
CA PRO A 5 2.39 -0.18 54.53
C PRO A 5 2.67 -0.29 53.01
N ALA A 6 1.73 -0.53 52.07
CA ALA A 6 0.40 0.02 51.75
C ALA A 6 0.40 1.21 50.75
N ALA A 7 -0.13 0.91 49.56
CA ALA A 7 -1.02 1.71 48.69
C ALA A 7 -0.51 2.83 47.76
N GLY A 8 -1.05 2.79 46.52
CA GLY A 8 -1.18 3.89 45.56
C GLY A 8 -0.59 3.53 44.19
N GLY A 9 -1.28 3.52 43.05
CA GLY A 9 -2.64 3.86 42.67
C GLY A 9 -2.72 3.66 41.15
N GLY A 10 -3.84 3.13 40.65
CA GLY A 10 -4.02 2.82 39.23
C GLY A 10 -4.08 4.06 38.33
N ARG A 11 -3.54 3.93 37.12
CA ARG A 11 -3.88 4.77 35.95
C ARG A 11 -3.97 3.87 34.71
N GLY A 12 -5.12 3.88 34.07
CA GLY A 12 -5.43 3.10 32.86
C GLY A 12 -4.79 3.65 31.58
N PRO A 13 -4.90 2.92 30.46
CA PRO A 13 -4.34 3.31 29.18
C PRO A 13 -5.25 4.35 28.52
N GLY A 14 -4.81 5.61 28.53
CA GLY A 14 -5.51 6.73 27.92
C GLY A 14 -4.67 7.40 26.84
N ARG A 15 -5.10 7.23 25.59
CA ARG A 15 -4.90 8.16 24.45
C ARG A 15 -3.45 8.43 24.03
N VAL A 16 -2.92 7.58 23.14
CA VAL A 16 -1.85 7.94 22.20
C VAL A 16 -2.29 7.49 20.80
N ALA A 17 -3.03 8.34 20.09
CA ALA A 17 -3.43 8.07 18.69
C ALA A 17 -3.71 9.34 17.86
N ALA A 18 -3.61 10.54 18.43
CA ALA A 18 -3.97 11.79 17.73
C ALA A 18 -2.76 12.60 17.23
N SER A 19 -1.55 12.29 17.69
CA SER A 19 -0.33 13.07 17.36
C SER A 19 0.35 12.65 16.07
N SER A 20 0.27 11.37 15.67
CA SER A 20 0.94 10.88 14.45
C SER A 20 0.24 11.34 13.16
N LEU A 21 -1.08 11.54 13.20
CA LEU A 21 -1.87 11.97 12.03
C LEU A 21 -1.69 13.47 11.68
N ALA A 22 -1.38 14.30 12.68
CA ALA A 22 -1.12 15.72 12.48
C ALA A 22 0.26 16.00 11.83
N LEU A 23 1.25 15.13 12.10
CA LEU A 23 2.58 15.20 11.48
C LEU A 23 2.55 14.78 10.00
N CYS A 24 1.74 13.78 9.62
CA CYS A 24 1.55 13.38 8.22
C CYS A 24 0.91 14.48 7.36
N LEU A 25 -0.05 15.24 7.88
CA LEU A 25 -0.64 16.37 7.14
C LEU A 25 0.35 17.53 6.96
N GLY A 26 1.23 17.79 7.93
CA GLY A 26 2.23 18.85 7.86
C GLY A 26 3.29 18.62 6.78
N LEU A 27 3.68 17.36 6.55
CA LEU A 27 4.66 16.98 5.51
C LEU A 27 4.08 17.10 4.10
N LEU A 28 2.81 16.71 3.91
CA LEU A 28 2.10 16.87 2.63
C LEU A 28 1.83 18.36 2.30
N LEU A 29 1.52 19.19 3.30
CA LEU A 29 1.26 20.62 3.09
C LEU A 29 2.53 21.41 2.72
N SER A 30 3.69 21.03 3.25
CA SER A 30 4.97 21.68 2.94
C SER A 30 5.50 21.31 1.55
N LEU A 31 5.12 20.16 0.99
CA LEU A 31 5.33 19.83 -0.43
C LEU A 31 4.37 20.58 -1.37
N ALA A 32 3.14 20.84 -0.95
CA ALA A 32 2.16 21.60 -1.75
C ALA A 32 2.50 23.10 -1.87
N LEU A 33 3.13 23.70 -0.85
CA LEU A 33 3.50 25.12 -0.84
C LEU A 33 4.72 25.46 -1.71
N GLY A 34 5.44 24.46 -2.23
CA GLY A 34 6.55 24.68 -3.19
C GLY A 34 6.11 24.89 -4.65
N LEU A 35 4.80 24.86 -4.95
CA LEU A 35 4.26 24.89 -6.31
C LEU A 35 3.32 26.08 -6.60
N GLY A 36 3.32 27.13 -5.77
CA GLY A 36 2.38 28.25 -5.88
C GLY A 36 3.00 29.59 -6.25
N ALA A 37 3.29 29.84 -7.53
CA ALA A 37 3.42 31.21 -8.04
C ALA A 37 3.08 31.30 -9.54
N CYS A 38 1.77 31.28 -9.87
CA CYS A 38 1.23 32.00 -11.01
C CYS A 38 -0.25 32.31 -10.74
N VAL A 39 -0.50 33.56 -10.38
CA VAL A 39 -1.80 34.19 -10.16
C VAL A 39 -2.44 34.51 -11.51
N ALA A 40 -3.72 34.20 -11.69
CA ALA A 40 -4.62 34.98 -12.54
C ALA A 40 -6.05 34.91 -11.99
N SER A 41 -6.45 36.03 -11.44
CA SER A 41 -7.76 36.42 -10.92
C SER A 41 -8.85 36.47 -11.99
N GLY A 42 -10.05 36.03 -11.65
CA GLY A 42 -11.27 36.23 -12.44
C GLY A 42 -12.51 36.19 -11.55
N SER A 43 -12.93 37.37 -11.10
CA SER A 43 -14.09 37.67 -10.27
C SER A 43 -15.41 37.59 -11.05
N GLY A 44 -16.49 37.18 -10.38
CA GLY A 44 -17.85 37.63 -10.74
C GLY A 44 -18.96 36.63 -10.45
N GLY A 45 -19.95 37.01 -9.63
CA GLY A 45 -21.26 36.36 -9.59
C GLY A 45 -21.94 36.26 -8.23
N GLN A 46 -22.41 37.39 -7.68
CA GLN A 46 -23.66 37.45 -6.89
C GLN A 46 -24.81 36.82 -7.71
N GLY A 47 -25.89 36.25 -7.20
CA GLY A 47 -26.53 36.25 -5.90
C GLY A 47 -28.02 35.90 -6.14
N ASP A 48 -28.65 35.31 -5.13
CA ASP A 48 -30.09 35.23 -4.84
C ASP A 48 -31.08 34.50 -5.76
N GLY A 49 -31.89 33.63 -5.12
CA GLY A 49 -33.05 33.00 -5.73
C GLY A 49 -33.71 31.96 -4.83
N SER A 50 -34.38 32.39 -3.76
CA SER A 50 -35.29 31.57 -2.95
C SER A 50 -36.56 31.20 -3.73
N THR A 51 -37.14 30.01 -3.51
CA THR A 51 -38.59 29.83 -3.27
C THR A 51 -38.90 28.42 -2.77
N THR A 52 -40.04 28.33 -2.09
CA THR A 52 -40.57 27.35 -1.14
C THR A 52 -41.41 26.22 -1.77
N ASN A 53 -41.42 25.02 -1.12
CA ASN A 53 -42.49 24.01 -0.82
C ASN A 53 -43.78 23.91 -1.70
N PRO A 54 -44.56 22.78 -1.72
CA PRO A 54 -44.60 21.63 -0.79
C PRO A 54 -44.76 20.22 -1.45
N ALA A 55 -44.78 19.19 -0.59
CA ALA A 55 -45.17 17.81 -0.88
C ALA A 55 -46.68 17.62 -1.16
N PRO A 56 -47.05 16.46 -1.74
CA PRO A 56 -48.24 15.75 -1.26
C PRO A 56 -47.97 14.27 -0.94
N ALA A 57 -48.72 13.80 0.05
CA ALA A 57 -48.84 12.42 0.50
C ALA A 57 -49.67 11.57 -0.48
N SER A 58 -49.43 10.25 -0.50
CA SER A 58 -50.48 9.22 -0.45
C SER A 58 -49.93 7.80 -0.62
N GLU A 59 -50.36 6.93 0.30
CA GLU A 59 -50.84 5.55 0.07
C GLU A 59 -49.83 4.39 -0.05
N ASP A 60 -49.70 3.68 1.07
CA ASP A 60 -49.39 2.25 1.17
C ASP A 60 -50.47 1.39 0.49
N PRO A 61 -50.06 0.32 -0.21
CA PRO A 61 -50.83 -0.91 -0.20
C PRO A 61 -50.02 -2.08 0.38
N GLU A 62 -50.69 -2.81 1.27
CA GLU A 62 -50.34 -4.12 1.79
C GLU A 62 -49.82 -5.04 0.68
N LEU A 63 -48.60 -5.58 0.86
CA LEU A 63 -48.11 -6.71 0.06
C LEU A 63 -47.93 -7.94 0.95
N ASP A 64 -48.84 -8.86 0.67
CA ASP A 64 -48.97 -10.23 1.11
C ASP A 64 -47.63 -10.99 1.09
N MET A 65 -47.28 -11.60 2.22
CA MET A 65 -46.17 -12.54 2.31
C MET A 65 -46.63 -13.93 1.82
N GLN A 66 -46.10 -14.38 0.68
CA GLN A 66 -45.94 -15.82 0.42
C GLN A 66 -44.54 -16.16 -0.11
N PRO A 67 -43.94 -17.28 0.30
CA PRO A 67 -42.58 -17.65 -0.06
C PRO A 67 -42.58 -18.43 -1.38
N ILE A 68 -41.96 -17.86 -2.41
CA ILE A 68 -41.62 -18.59 -3.64
C ILE A 68 -40.15 -18.34 -3.93
N LEU A 69 -39.28 -19.19 -3.37
CA LEU A 69 -37.92 -19.37 -3.88
C LEU A 69 -38.01 -20.13 -5.21
N ARG A 70 -38.15 -19.38 -6.31
CA ARG A 70 -37.83 -19.89 -7.66
C ARG A 70 -36.42 -19.44 -8.02
N PRO A 71 -35.46 -20.37 -8.22
CA PRO A 71 -34.14 -20.03 -8.73
C PRO A 71 -34.26 -19.88 -10.26
N SER A 72 -34.81 -18.76 -10.74
CA SER A 72 -34.95 -18.55 -12.18
C SER A 72 -35.15 -17.07 -12.53
N THR A 73 -34.13 -16.25 -12.26
CA THR A 73 -33.80 -14.98 -12.96
C THR A 73 -32.50 -14.39 -12.38
N LEU A 74 -31.52 -15.22 -12.03
CA LEU A 74 -30.17 -14.72 -11.84
C LEU A 74 -29.62 -14.43 -13.24
N ASP A 75 -29.33 -13.17 -13.50
CA ASP A 75 -28.62 -12.71 -14.69
C ASP A 75 -27.42 -13.66 -14.94
N PRO A 76 -27.29 -14.30 -16.12
CA PRO A 76 -26.17 -15.19 -16.41
C PRO A 76 -24.80 -14.49 -16.31
N GLN A 77 -24.75 -13.16 -16.25
CA GLN A 77 -23.54 -12.39 -15.90
C GLN A 77 -23.23 -12.32 -14.39
N LEU A 78 -24.14 -12.78 -13.53
CA LEU A 78 -24.03 -12.82 -12.07
C LEU A 78 -23.78 -14.23 -11.51
N VAL A 79 -23.80 -15.27 -12.35
CA VAL A 79 -23.33 -16.60 -11.93
C VAL A 79 -21.80 -16.55 -11.95
N GLY A 80 -21.22 -16.08 -10.85
CA GLY A 80 -19.78 -16.05 -10.64
C GLY A 80 -19.17 -17.44 -10.85
N ALA A 81 -17.88 -17.47 -11.19
CA ALA A 81 -17.14 -18.70 -11.35
C ALA A 81 -17.23 -19.59 -10.08
N GLY A 82 -17.28 -20.91 -10.28
CA GLY A 82 -17.37 -21.88 -9.18
C GLY A 82 -16.05 -22.04 -8.44
N ALA A 83 -16.08 -22.78 -7.33
CA ALA A 83 -14.88 -23.11 -6.58
C ALA A 83 -14.91 -24.58 -6.17
N TRP A 84 -13.76 -25.22 -6.06
CA TRP A 84 -13.61 -26.60 -5.66
C TRP A 84 -12.94 -26.67 -4.28
N LEU A 85 -13.47 -27.53 -3.42
CA LEU A 85 -12.97 -27.81 -2.09
C LEU A 85 -13.06 -29.32 -1.89
N ASP A 86 -11.94 -29.99 -1.66
CA ASP A 86 -11.85 -31.45 -1.48
C ASP A 86 -12.58 -32.27 -2.57
N GLY A 87 -12.46 -31.83 -3.83
CA GLY A 87 -13.09 -32.48 -4.98
C GLY A 87 -14.60 -32.25 -5.12
N VAL A 88 -15.20 -31.44 -4.25
CA VAL A 88 -16.60 -31.02 -4.35
C VAL A 88 -16.67 -29.63 -4.97
N ARG A 89 -17.48 -29.50 -6.03
CA ARG A 89 -17.73 -28.22 -6.69
C ARG A 89 -18.80 -27.42 -5.96
N TYR A 90 -18.49 -26.17 -5.64
CA TYR A 90 -19.36 -25.17 -5.06
C TYR A 90 -19.73 -24.12 -6.10
N PRO A 91 -20.95 -23.55 -6.02
CA PRO A 91 -21.43 -22.57 -7.01
C PRO A 91 -20.72 -21.21 -6.95
N SER A 92 -19.91 -20.95 -5.91
CA SER A 92 -19.11 -19.72 -5.79
C SER A 92 -18.00 -19.88 -4.75
N LEU A 93 -16.99 -19.02 -4.81
CA LEU A 93 -15.96 -18.90 -3.75
C LEU A 93 -16.59 -18.69 -2.37
N ARG A 94 -17.60 -17.83 -2.25
CA ARG A 94 -18.29 -17.59 -0.97
C ARG A 94 -18.94 -18.85 -0.41
N ALA A 95 -19.55 -19.68 -1.28
CA ALA A 95 -20.16 -20.94 -0.86
C ALA A 95 -19.11 -21.95 -0.37
N ALA A 96 -17.95 -22.04 -1.04
CA ALA A 96 -16.84 -22.87 -0.59
C ALA A 96 -16.28 -22.39 0.77
N LEU A 97 -16.09 -21.09 0.95
CA LEU A 97 -15.58 -20.50 2.20
C LEU A 97 -16.50 -20.72 3.41
N LEU A 98 -17.83 -20.84 3.21
CA LEU A 98 -18.78 -21.10 4.29
C LEU A 98 -18.62 -22.49 4.93
N VAL A 99 -18.04 -23.45 4.19
CA VAL A 99 -17.84 -24.82 4.66
C VAL A 99 -16.36 -25.20 4.78
N ALA A 100 -15.45 -24.32 4.35
CA ALA A 100 -14.02 -24.50 4.50
C ALA A 100 -13.64 -24.57 5.98
N THR A 101 -12.58 -25.32 6.27
CA THR A 101 -11.99 -25.43 7.60
C THR A 101 -10.57 -24.86 7.58
N GLU A 102 -9.90 -24.83 8.73
CA GLU A 102 -8.54 -24.31 8.80
C GLU A 102 -7.59 -25.16 7.95
N GLY A 103 -6.75 -24.49 7.16
CA GLY A 103 -5.77 -25.09 6.27
C GLY A 103 -6.34 -25.62 4.94
N THR A 104 -7.63 -25.44 4.65
CA THR A 104 -8.18 -26.01 3.41
C THR A 104 -7.68 -25.30 2.14
N LEU A 105 -7.48 -26.09 1.09
CA LEU A 105 -7.19 -25.63 -0.26
C LEU A 105 -8.49 -25.43 -1.04
N ILE A 106 -8.68 -24.23 -1.58
CA ILE A 106 -9.81 -23.87 -2.44
C ILE A 106 -9.25 -23.60 -3.84
N GLU A 107 -9.70 -24.39 -4.80
CA GLU A 107 -9.33 -24.23 -6.21
C GLU A 107 -10.41 -23.42 -6.93
N LEU A 108 -10.03 -22.31 -7.55
CA LEU A 108 -10.95 -21.38 -8.18
C LEU A 108 -11.13 -21.74 -9.65
N GLU A 109 -12.38 -21.87 -10.11
CA GLU A 109 -12.63 -22.02 -11.53
C GLU A 109 -12.27 -20.73 -12.29
N PRO A 110 -11.90 -20.86 -13.58
CA PRO A 110 -11.67 -19.72 -14.46
C PRO A 110 -12.81 -18.72 -14.46
N GLY A 111 -12.47 -17.44 -14.50
CA GLY A 111 -13.44 -16.35 -14.61
C GLY A 111 -13.51 -15.44 -13.39
N VAL A 112 -14.64 -14.75 -13.28
CA VAL A 112 -14.81 -13.66 -12.31
C VAL A 112 -15.51 -14.15 -11.04
N HIS A 113 -14.83 -13.93 -9.92
CA HIS A 113 -15.31 -14.16 -8.56
C HIS A 113 -15.65 -12.81 -7.92
N PRO A 114 -16.91 -12.57 -7.53
CA PRO A 114 -17.30 -11.29 -6.96
C PRO A 114 -16.72 -11.09 -5.55
N GLY A 115 -16.06 -9.95 -5.33
CA GLY A 115 -15.61 -9.46 -4.02
C GLY A 115 -16.56 -8.44 -3.39
N PRO A 116 -16.27 -7.93 -2.17
CA PRO A 116 -15.10 -8.26 -1.35
C PRO A 116 -15.17 -9.67 -0.76
N VAL A 117 -14.01 -10.31 -0.62
CA VAL A 117 -13.84 -11.58 0.09
C VAL A 117 -13.19 -11.30 1.43
N GLU A 118 -13.81 -11.76 2.51
CA GLU A 118 -13.26 -11.66 3.87
C GLU A 118 -12.86 -13.05 4.36
N LEU A 119 -11.59 -13.18 4.74
CA LEU A 119 -10.96 -14.41 5.18
C LEU A 119 -10.54 -14.25 6.65
N THR A 120 -11.22 -15.02 7.49
CA THR A 120 -10.92 -15.14 8.93
C THR A 120 -10.40 -16.53 9.29
N LEU A 121 -10.28 -17.42 8.30
CA LEU A 121 -9.73 -18.77 8.42
C LEU A 121 -8.47 -18.85 7.57
N SER A 122 -7.49 -19.62 8.05
CA SER A 122 -6.29 -19.91 7.28
C SER A 122 -6.66 -20.82 6.11
N VAL A 123 -6.46 -20.37 4.87
CA VAL A 123 -6.84 -21.11 3.65
C VAL A 123 -5.87 -20.82 2.52
N GLN A 124 -5.83 -21.71 1.53
CA GLN A 124 -5.06 -21.52 0.30
C GLN A 124 -6.02 -21.31 -0.88
N LEU A 125 -5.83 -20.25 -1.65
CA LEU A 125 -6.58 -19.99 -2.89
C LEU A 125 -5.62 -20.10 -4.09
N LYS A 126 -5.98 -20.92 -5.07
CA LYS A 126 -5.25 -21.04 -6.34
C LYS A 126 -6.22 -21.31 -7.50
N PRO A 127 -5.85 -21.07 -8.76
CA PRO A 127 -6.60 -21.56 -9.91
C PRO A 127 -6.74 -23.09 -9.90
N HIS A 128 -7.89 -23.58 -10.35
CA HIS A 128 -8.11 -25.01 -10.59
C HIS A 128 -7.32 -25.52 -11.81
N SER A 129 -7.07 -24.63 -12.77
CA SER A 129 -6.29 -24.86 -13.99
C SER A 129 -5.23 -23.77 -14.12
N ALA A 130 -4.00 -24.15 -14.47
CA ALA A 130 -2.85 -23.24 -14.50
C ALA A 130 -2.90 -22.21 -15.64
N ASP A 131 -3.64 -22.51 -16.71
CA ASP A 131 -3.66 -21.70 -17.94
C ASP A 131 -4.77 -20.65 -17.96
N ASP A 132 -5.59 -20.60 -16.91
CA ASP A 132 -6.83 -19.84 -16.90
C ASP A 132 -6.80 -18.64 -15.93
N ASP A 133 -7.31 -17.50 -16.41
CA ASP A 133 -7.42 -16.29 -15.60
C ASP A 133 -8.50 -16.43 -14.52
N VAL A 134 -8.07 -16.37 -13.26
CA VAL A 134 -8.96 -16.23 -12.10
C VAL A 134 -8.92 -14.79 -11.62
N ILE A 135 -10.09 -14.15 -11.59
CA ILE A 135 -10.22 -12.74 -11.25
C ILE A 135 -11.10 -12.60 -10.02
N ILE A 136 -10.57 -12.04 -8.92
CA ILE A 136 -11.39 -11.55 -7.81
C ILE A 136 -11.67 -10.07 -8.07
N ASP A 137 -12.91 -9.77 -8.47
CA ASP A 137 -13.33 -8.43 -8.90
C ASP A 137 -14.25 -7.78 -7.88
N SER A 138 -13.90 -6.59 -7.41
CA SER A 138 -14.67 -5.88 -6.39
C SER A 138 -15.00 -4.46 -6.81
N ARG A 139 -16.29 -4.12 -6.70
CA ARG A 139 -16.79 -2.75 -6.81
C ARG A 139 -16.54 -1.92 -5.55
N SER A 140 -16.06 -2.55 -4.48
CA SER A 140 -15.56 -1.91 -3.26
C SER A 140 -14.07 -1.59 -3.45
N PRO A 141 -13.49 -0.61 -2.73
CA PRO A 141 -12.05 -0.38 -2.76
C PRO A 141 -11.23 -1.58 -2.27
N VAL A 142 -11.85 -2.51 -1.55
CA VAL A 142 -11.24 -3.76 -1.06
C VAL A 142 -11.77 -4.93 -1.87
N ALA A 143 -10.89 -5.76 -2.43
CA ALA A 143 -11.20 -7.05 -3.03
C ALA A 143 -11.00 -8.20 -2.03
N LEU A 144 -9.92 -8.13 -1.25
CA LEU A 144 -9.56 -9.16 -0.30
C LEU A 144 -9.22 -8.57 1.07
N ARG A 145 -9.77 -9.19 2.12
CA ARG A 145 -9.51 -8.81 3.50
C ARG A 145 -9.12 -10.04 4.30
N VAL A 146 -7.93 -10.01 4.90
CA VAL A 146 -7.41 -11.11 5.73
C VAL A 146 -7.28 -10.62 7.17
N ARG A 147 -7.95 -11.31 8.11
CA ARG A 147 -8.05 -10.85 9.51
C ARG A 147 -8.04 -12.01 10.51
N ALA A 148 -8.07 -11.64 11.79
CA ALA A 148 -8.34 -12.55 12.92
C ALA A 148 -7.33 -13.69 13.08
N GLY A 149 -6.05 -13.41 12.84
CA GLY A 149 -4.97 -14.38 12.98
C GLY A 149 -4.84 -15.36 11.80
N ALA A 150 -5.68 -15.22 10.77
CA ALA A 150 -5.65 -16.11 9.60
C ALA A 150 -4.31 -16.04 8.87
N GLU A 151 -3.84 -17.18 8.39
CA GLU A 151 -2.74 -17.31 7.44
C GLU A 151 -3.30 -17.71 6.08
N VAL A 152 -3.30 -16.77 5.13
CA VAL A 152 -3.87 -16.99 3.80
C VAL A 152 -2.76 -17.02 2.76
N SER A 153 -2.76 -18.06 1.93
CA SER A 153 -1.93 -18.13 0.73
C SER A 153 -2.77 -17.91 -0.52
N ILE A 154 -2.35 -17.02 -1.41
CA ILE A 154 -2.94 -16.84 -2.73
C ILE A 154 -1.87 -16.99 -3.81
N SER A 155 -2.19 -17.63 -4.92
CA SER A 155 -1.26 -17.76 -6.05
C SER A 155 -1.95 -17.60 -7.38
N HIS A 156 -1.29 -16.97 -8.36
CA HIS A 156 -1.78 -16.83 -9.75
C HIS A 156 -3.20 -16.25 -9.88
N ILE A 157 -3.57 -15.32 -9.00
CA ILE A 157 -4.89 -14.65 -9.02
C ILE A 157 -4.71 -13.18 -9.40
N LEU A 158 -5.61 -12.68 -10.26
CA LEU A 158 -5.80 -11.26 -10.52
C LEU A 158 -6.81 -10.69 -9.51
N LEU A 159 -6.41 -9.70 -8.73
CA LEU A 159 -7.32 -8.94 -7.87
C LEU A 159 -7.55 -7.56 -8.48
N ARG A 160 -8.83 -7.23 -8.71
CA ARG A 160 -9.23 -5.93 -9.26
C ARG A 160 -10.16 -5.19 -8.32
N THR A 161 -9.87 -3.92 -8.10
CA THR A 161 -10.77 -3.01 -7.40
C THR A 161 -11.01 -1.73 -8.18
N ASP A 162 -12.29 -1.39 -8.30
CA ASP A 162 -12.73 -0.14 -8.91
C ASP A 162 -13.45 0.76 -7.92
N GLY A 163 -13.72 0.32 -6.69
CA GLY A 163 -14.47 1.12 -5.72
C GLY A 163 -13.75 2.38 -5.26
N PRO A 164 -14.47 3.48 -4.97
CA PRO A 164 -13.83 4.68 -4.45
C PRO A 164 -13.33 4.42 -3.02
N PRO A 165 -12.14 4.93 -2.65
CA PRO A 165 -11.64 4.82 -1.29
C PRO A 165 -12.55 5.63 -0.36
N ARG A 166 -12.88 5.05 0.80
CA ARG A 166 -13.60 5.71 1.90
C ARG A 166 -12.65 6.39 2.86
N SER A 167 -11.40 5.93 2.90
CA SER A 167 -10.33 6.44 3.73
C SER A 167 -9.01 6.39 2.96
N SER A 168 -8.00 7.13 3.41
CA SER A 168 -6.63 7.07 2.86
C SER A 168 -5.94 5.72 3.07
N GLY A 169 -6.51 4.84 3.91
CA GLY A 169 -6.00 3.48 4.13
C GLY A 169 -6.65 2.43 3.24
N ASP A 170 -7.65 2.77 2.44
CA ASP A 170 -8.36 1.77 1.65
C ASP A 170 -7.43 1.19 0.55
N ALA A 171 -7.30 -0.13 0.53
CA ALA A 171 -6.47 -0.86 -0.42
C ALA A 171 -7.20 -2.07 -0.99
N ALA A 172 -6.79 -2.53 -2.18
CA ALA A 172 -7.35 -3.71 -2.82
C ALA A 172 -7.20 -4.96 -1.95
N ILE A 173 -6.09 -5.06 -1.22
CA ILE A 173 -5.87 -6.07 -0.19
C ILE A 173 -5.62 -5.39 1.16
N VAL A 174 -6.36 -5.81 2.18
CA VAL A 174 -6.15 -5.35 3.57
C VAL A 174 -5.84 -6.55 4.46
N VAL A 175 -4.65 -6.55 5.06
CA VAL A 175 -4.17 -7.57 5.99
C VAL A 175 -4.12 -6.95 7.37
N GLN A 176 -4.93 -7.43 8.31
CA GLN A 176 -5.01 -6.85 9.65
C GLN A 176 -4.99 -7.93 10.73
N ASN A 177 -3.98 -7.90 11.60
CA ASN A 177 -3.75 -8.96 12.61
C ASN A 177 -3.71 -10.36 11.97
N ALA A 178 -3.03 -10.51 10.84
CA ALA A 178 -3.06 -11.71 10.02
C ALA A 178 -1.81 -11.84 9.15
N THR A 179 -1.67 -12.96 8.46
CA THR A 179 -0.59 -13.23 7.51
C THR A 179 -1.16 -13.45 6.11
N LEU A 180 -0.57 -12.78 5.12
CA LEU A 180 -0.81 -13.02 3.70
C LEU A 180 0.48 -13.47 3.03
N ILE A 181 0.40 -14.58 2.31
CA ILE A 181 1.44 -15.08 1.40
C ILE A 181 0.86 -14.98 -0.01
N ALA A 182 1.47 -14.19 -0.88
CA ALA A 182 1.02 -14.00 -2.25
C ALA A 182 2.14 -14.32 -3.24
N ASP A 183 1.85 -15.21 -4.19
CA ASP A 183 2.81 -15.65 -5.20
C ASP A 183 2.26 -15.47 -6.63
N ALA A 184 3.05 -14.87 -7.51
CA ALA A 184 2.70 -14.64 -8.91
C ALA A 184 1.31 -14.00 -9.11
N CYS A 185 0.87 -13.17 -8.16
CA CYS A 185 -0.40 -12.46 -8.23
C CYS A 185 -0.29 -11.15 -8.98
N ARG A 186 -1.41 -10.71 -9.55
CA ARG A 186 -1.57 -9.37 -10.12
C ARG A 186 -2.61 -8.60 -9.32
N ILE A 187 -2.28 -7.40 -8.87
CA ILE A 187 -3.18 -6.55 -8.08
C ILE A 187 -3.33 -5.23 -8.82
N THR A 188 -4.54 -4.95 -9.27
CA THR A 188 -4.88 -3.71 -9.97
C THR A 188 -5.91 -2.94 -9.16
N ALA A 189 -5.51 -1.77 -8.65
CA ALA A 189 -6.37 -0.90 -7.87
C ALA A 189 -6.55 0.43 -8.62
N ARG A 190 -7.77 0.69 -9.10
CA ARG A 190 -7.99 1.91 -9.88
C ARG A 190 -7.98 3.16 -9.01
N ARG A 191 -8.69 3.13 -7.89
CA ARG A 191 -8.91 4.29 -7.01
C ARG A 191 -8.39 4.11 -5.59
N ALA A 192 -8.02 2.89 -5.22
CA ALA A 192 -7.53 2.52 -3.89
C ALA A 192 -6.02 2.23 -3.92
N GLY A 193 -5.41 2.03 -2.76
CA GLY A 193 -4.06 1.47 -2.65
C GLY A 193 -4.03 0.01 -3.12
N GLY A 194 -2.84 -0.56 -3.28
CA GLY A 194 -2.69 -1.96 -3.69
C GLY A 194 -2.85 -2.90 -2.50
N ILE A 195 -1.91 -2.83 -1.56
CA ILE A 195 -1.85 -3.68 -0.36
C ILE A 195 -1.64 -2.81 0.87
N GLN A 196 -2.39 -3.06 1.92
CA GLN A 196 -2.20 -2.47 3.24
C GLN A 196 -2.02 -3.57 4.30
N ALA A 197 -0.93 -3.49 5.06
CA ALA A 197 -0.69 -4.32 6.23
C ALA A 197 -0.79 -3.49 7.51
N LEU A 198 -1.65 -3.92 8.44
CA LEU A 198 -1.95 -3.27 9.72
C LEU A 198 -1.76 -4.28 10.86
N ASN A 199 -0.67 -4.16 11.62
CA ASN A 199 -0.27 -5.18 12.61
C ASN A 199 -0.32 -6.60 12.03
N GLY A 200 0.21 -6.78 10.82
CA GLY A 200 0.15 -8.03 10.06
C GLY A 200 1.45 -8.37 9.37
N LYS A 201 1.48 -9.52 8.71
CA LYS A 201 2.62 -9.99 7.94
C LYS A 201 2.23 -10.16 6.47
N ILE A 202 3.04 -9.64 5.57
CA ILE A 202 2.89 -9.89 4.12
C ILE A 202 4.18 -10.46 3.54
N GLU A 203 4.07 -11.56 2.80
CA GLU A 203 5.15 -12.14 2.01
C GLU A 203 4.71 -12.17 0.54
N LEU A 204 5.41 -11.44 -0.31
CA LEU A 204 5.07 -11.25 -1.72
C LEU A 204 6.21 -11.78 -2.58
N THR A 205 5.90 -12.72 -3.48
CA THR A 205 6.86 -13.28 -4.44
C THR A 205 6.33 -13.07 -5.85
N SER A 206 7.13 -12.44 -6.72
CA SER A 206 6.78 -12.18 -8.11
C SER A 206 5.40 -11.53 -8.32
N VAL A 207 4.97 -10.73 -7.34
CA VAL A 207 3.70 -10.00 -7.37
C VAL A 207 3.84 -8.71 -8.18
N PHE A 208 2.85 -8.45 -9.05
CA PHE A 208 2.70 -7.17 -9.75
C PHE A 208 1.60 -6.35 -9.09
N VAL A 209 1.92 -5.16 -8.60
CA VAL A 209 0.97 -4.21 -8.02
C VAL A 209 0.90 -2.96 -8.89
N HIS A 210 -0.29 -2.64 -9.38
CA HIS A 210 -0.54 -1.44 -10.19
C HIS A 210 -1.69 -0.61 -9.62
N CYS A 211 -1.39 0.65 -9.28
CA CYS A 211 -2.35 1.59 -8.72
C CYS A 211 -2.55 2.78 -9.66
N GLU A 212 -3.73 2.93 -10.27
CA GLU A 212 -3.95 3.93 -11.33
C GLU A 212 -3.99 5.36 -10.79
N GLN A 213 -4.81 5.64 -9.76
CA GLN A 213 -5.11 7.00 -9.30
C GLN A 213 -4.38 7.42 -8.00
N GLY A 214 -3.11 7.04 -7.87
CA GLY A 214 -2.18 7.71 -6.96
C GLY A 214 -2.48 7.56 -5.47
N GLN A 215 -2.96 6.40 -5.04
CA GLN A 215 -2.79 5.97 -3.65
C GLN A 215 -1.47 5.19 -3.52
N THR A 216 -1.03 4.99 -2.29
CA THR A 216 0.14 4.17 -1.99
C THR A 216 -0.07 2.74 -2.45
N ALA A 217 0.85 2.21 -3.26
CA ALA A 217 0.69 0.86 -3.79
C ALA A 217 0.86 -0.20 -2.70
N ILE A 218 1.86 -0.07 -1.84
CA ILE A 218 2.05 -0.96 -0.69
C ILE A 218 2.33 -0.13 0.56
N MET A 219 1.46 -0.24 1.56
CA MET A 219 1.63 0.41 2.85
C MET A 219 1.79 -0.63 3.97
N VAL A 220 2.86 -0.50 4.74
CA VAL A 220 3.21 -1.39 5.86
C VAL A 220 3.26 -0.55 7.13
N SER A 221 2.27 -0.72 8.02
CA SER A 221 2.16 0.09 9.23
C SER A 221 1.75 -0.69 10.47
N ASP A 222 1.80 -0.03 11.63
CA ASP A 222 1.34 -0.51 12.92
C ASP A 222 2.05 -1.80 13.39
N GLY A 223 3.38 -1.84 13.35
CA GLY A 223 4.16 -3.00 13.75
C GLY A 223 4.13 -4.17 12.75
N SER A 224 3.74 -3.90 11.50
CA SER A 224 3.70 -4.91 10.45
C SER A 224 5.09 -5.30 9.95
N VAL A 225 5.17 -6.48 9.32
CA VAL A 225 6.38 -6.97 8.66
C VAL A 225 6.06 -7.34 7.21
N ALA A 226 6.85 -6.83 6.28
CA ALA A 226 6.73 -7.14 4.86
C ALA A 226 8.02 -7.74 4.28
N ARG A 227 7.87 -8.76 3.43
CA ARG A 227 8.95 -9.32 2.62
C ARG A 227 8.52 -9.37 1.17
N MET A 228 9.34 -8.83 0.28
CA MET A 228 9.07 -8.73 -1.15
C MET A 228 10.24 -9.32 -1.94
N HIS A 229 9.94 -10.22 -2.86
CA HIS A 229 10.94 -10.87 -3.72
C HIS A 229 10.54 -10.80 -5.18
N GLY A 230 11.34 -10.12 -6.00
CA GLY A 230 11.10 -10.00 -7.44
C GLY A 230 9.76 -9.33 -7.79
N CYS A 231 9.24 -8.46 -6.92
CA CYS A 231 7.98 -7.76 -7.13
C CYS A 231 8.13 -6.57 -8.09
N THR A 232 7.05 -6.25 -8.80
CA THR A 232 6.96 -5.02 -9.59
C THR A 232 5.84 -4.15 -9.04
N VAL A 233 6.16 -2.90 -8.74
CA VAL A 233 5.21 -1.93 -8.18
C VAL A 233 5.15 -0.72 -9.10
N GLU A 234 3.96 -0.40 -9.58
CA GLU A 234 3.70 0.72 -10.46
C GLU A 234 2.56 1.57 -9.92
N THR A 235 2.78 2.88 -9.80
CA THR A 235 1.70 3.83 -9.57
C THR A 235 1.53 4.73 -10.77
N GLY A 236 0.29 4.94 -11.21
CA GLY A 236 -0.07 5.92 -12.21
C GLY A 236 0.09 7.36 -11.70
N ALA A 237 -0.39 8.31 -12.52
CA ALA A 237 -0.27 9.73 -12.21
C ALA A 237 -1.10 10.10 -10.97
N GLY A 238 -0.44 10.56 -9.91
CA GLY A 238 -1.10 11.06 -8.70
C GLY A 238 -0.17 11.19 -7.50
N ILE A 239 -0.75 11.31 -6.31
CA ILE A 239 -0.04 11.56 -5.03
C ILE A 239 0.51 10.28 -4.37
N GLY A 240 0.52 9.15 -5.09
CA GLY A 240 0.83 7.84 -4.55
C GLY A 240 2.33 7.56 -4.51
N SER A 241 2.75 6.93 -3.42
CA SER A 241 4.09 6.34 -3.30
C SER A 241 4.06 4.86 -3.71
N GLY A 242 5.21 4.30 -4.08
CA GLY A 242 5.34 2.87 -4.39
C GLY A 242 5.20 2.03 -3.12
N VAL A 243 6.18 2.12 -2.23
CA VAL A 243 6.19 1.39 -0.95
C VAL A 243 6.40 2.37 0.20
N GLU A 244 5.50 2.34 1.18
CA GLU A 244 5.62 3.13 2.41
C GLU A 244 5.66 2.25 3.65
N VAL A 245 6.55 2.59 4.59
CA VAL A 245 6.75 1.86 5.83
C VAL A 245 6.73 2.83 7.01
N TRP A 246 5.80 2.60 7.94
CA TRP A 246 5.56 3.44 9.11
C TRP A 246 5.56 2.57 10.37
N GLU A 247 6.44 2.85 11.35
CA GLU A 247 6.52 2.06 12.60
C GLU A 247 6.59 0.53 12.37
N SER A 248 7.24 0.11 11.29
CA SER A 248 7.19 -1.25 10.74
C SER A 248 8.49 -1.63 10.04
N GLU A 249 8.60 -2.89 9.58
CA GLU A 249 9.75 -3.39 8.84
C GLU A 249 9.35 -3.88 7.43
N CYS A 250 10.11 -3.50 6.42
CA CYS A 250 9.98 -4.04 5.07
C CYS A 250 11.34 -4.40 4.48
N ARG A 251 11.43 -5.59 3.90
CA ARG A 251 12.57 -6.03 3.11
C ARG A 251 12.17 -6.32 1.67
N ILE A 252 12.89 -5.73 0.73
CA ILE A 252 12.70 -5.89 -0.71
C ILE A 252 13.98 -6.49 -1.30
N THR A 253 13.84 -7.51 -2.13
CA THR A 253 14.95 -8.17 -2.82
C THR A 253 14.59 -8.37 -4.28
N GLY A 254 15.36 -7.76 -5.19
CA GLY A 254 15.01 -7.77 -6.61
C GLY A 254 13.76 -6.96 -6.94
N GLY A 255 13.53 -6.77 -8.24
CA GLY A 255 12.29 -6.19 -8.76
C GLY A 255 12.39 -4.72 -9.15
N ARG A 256 11.24 -4.11 -9.40
CA ARG A 256 11.14 -2.73 -9.89
C ARG A 256 10.06 -1.94 -9.16
N ILE A 257 10.35 -0.68 -8.88
CA ILE A 257 9.38 0.25 -8.32
C ILE A 257 9.39 1.53 -9.15
N GLN A 258 8.22 1.88 -9.67
CA GLN A 258 7.97 3.12 -10.40
C GLN A 258 6.77 3.81 -9.77
N ALA A 259 6.96 5.04 -9.28
CA ALA A 259 5.92 5.74 -8.54
C ALA A 259 5.88 7.23 -8.81
N ALA A 260 4.70 7.82 -8.93
CA ALA A 260 4.55 9.22 -9.32
C ALA A 260 5.10 10.19 -8.27
N THR A 261 4.92 9.89 -6.97
CA THR A 261 5.35 10.77 -5.88
C THR A 261 6.67 10.32 -5.27
N ALA A 262 6.73 9.15 -4.65
CA ALA A 262 7.95 8.61 -4.07
C ALA A 262 8.08 7.11 -4.36
N GLY A 263 9.27 6.64 -4.76
CA GLY A 263 9.51 5.21 -4.94
C GLY A 263 9.39 4.46 -3.62
N LEU A 264 10.27 4.83 -2.68
CA LEU A 264 10.33 4.25 -1.33
C LEU A 264 10.15 5.34 -0.27
N VAL A 265 9.33 5.06 0.74
CA VAL A 265 9.18 5.92 1.91
C VAL A 265 9.45 5.11 3.16
N ALA A 266 10.49 5.50 3.89
CA ALA A 266 10.73 5.04 5.25
C ALA A 266 10.28 6.16 6.19
N GLY A 267 9.03 6.10 6.63
CA GLY A 267 8.44 7.06 7.56
C GLY A 267 8.98 6.90 8.98
N SER A 268 8.46 7.69 9.91
CA SER A 268 8.88 7.68 11.32
C SER A 268 8.89 6.26 11.89
N PHE A 269 10.03 5.88 12.50
CA PHE A 269 10.29 4.55 13.06
C PHE A 269 10.16 3.37 12.08
N GLY A 270 9.93 3.63 10.80
CA GLY A 270 9.95 2.62 9.74
C GLY A 270 11.38 2.19 9.42
N ARG A 271 11.55 0.89 9.14
CA ARG A 271 12.81 0.30 8.68
C ARG A 271 12.58 -0.33 7.32
N LEU A 272 13.20 0.23 6.29
CA LEU A 272 13.14 -0.31 4.95
C LEU A 272 14.52 -0.72 4.49
N ARG A 273 14.64 -1.96 4.02
CA ARG A 273 15.84 -2.46 3.35
C ARG A 273 15.49 -2.91 1.94
N ALA A 274 16.24 -2.45 0.96
CA ALA A 274 16.12 -2.91 -0.42
C ALA A 274 17.48 -3.38 -0.94
N ASP A 275 17.52 -4.58 -1.48
CA ASP A 275 18.68 -5.19 -2.11
C ASP A 275 18.35 -5.45 -3.61
N ASP A 276 19.17 -4.96 -4.54
CA ASP A 276 19.04 -5.19 -5.99
C ASP A 276 17.69 -4.74 -6.60
N VAL A 277 17.24 -3.53 -6.26
CA VAL A 277 15.96 -2.96 -6.74
C VAL A 277 16.18 -1.85 -7.76
N ASP A 278 15.41 -1.86 -8.85
CA ASP A 278 15.32 -0.80 -9.85
C ASP A 278 14.25 0.24 -9.44
N LEU A 279 14.69 1.44 -9.03
CA LEU A 279 13.84 2.59 -8.70
C LEU A 279 13.83 3.55 -9.89
N LYS A 280 12.74 3.57 -10.64
CA LYS A 280 12.69 4.28 -11.93
C LYS A 280 11.56 5.30 -12.01
N GLY A 281 11.87 6.46 -12.59
CA GLY A 281 10.85 7.40 -13.07
C GLY A 281 10.01 8.01 -11.95
N THR A 282 10.60 8.16 -10.77
CA THR A 282 9.89 8.57 -9.56
C THR A 282 9.87 10.09 -9.36
N GLY A 283 8.86 10.63 -8.66
CA GLY A 283 8.91 12.01 -8.18
C GLY A 283 10.14 12.24 -7.29
N ALA A 284 10.23 11.52 -6.17
CA ALA A 284 11.43 11.33 -5.36
C ALA A 284 11.80 9.85 -5.37
N ALA A 285 13.08 9.51 -5.49
CA ALA A 285 13.50 8.11 -5.39
C ALA A 285 13.17 7.55 -4.00
N CYS A 286 13.60 8.28 -2.96
CA CYS A 286 13.33 7.92 -1.58
C CYS A 286 13.02 9.14 -0.70
N LEU A 287 12.08 8.97 0.22
CA LEU A 287 11.81 9.91 1.32
C LEU A 287 12.05 9.18 2.65
N VAL A 288 12.94 9.71 3.50
CA VAL A 288 13.39 9.00 4.70
C VAL A 288 13.32 9.87 5.95
N ASP A 289 12.38 9.54 6.82
CA ASP A 289 12.31 10.02 8.20
C ASP A 289 12.73 8.92 9.21
N GLY A 290 12.63 7.64 8.81
CA GLY A 290 13.03 6.46 9.59
C GLY A 290 14.44 5.95 9.24
N THR A 291 14.56 4.65 8.98
CA THR A 291 15.79 4.00 8.56
C THR A 291 15.63 3.39 7.17
N LEU A 292 16.56 3.71 6.26
CA LEU A 292 16.62 3.15 4.92
C LEU A 292 18.00 2.56 4.64
N GLU A 293 18.05 1.31 4.18
CA GLU A 293 19.25 0.69 3.64
C GLU A 293 19.02 0.27 2.19
N LEU A 294 19.84 0.78 1.26
CA LEU A 294 19.85 0.36 -0.14
C LEU A 294 21.19 -0.32 -0.48
N PHE A 295 21.11 -1.50 -1.08
CA PHE A 295 22.26 -2.29 -1.50
C PHE A 295 22.13 -2.66 -2.97
N ALA A 296 23.14 -2.32 -3.77
CA ALA A 296 23.19 -2.66 -5.21
C ALA A 296 21.96 -2.20 -6.02
N CYS A 297 21.21 -1.20 -5.53
CA CYS A 297 20.04 -0.67 -6.23
C CYS A 297 20.43 0.30 -7.36
N GLU A 298 19.61 0.33 -8.42
CA GLU A 298 19.67 1.34 -9.47
C GLU A 298 18.58 2.39 -9.22
N ILE A 299 18.94 3.67 -9.25
CA ILE A 299 18.03 4.80 -9.10
C ILE A 299 18.16 5.65 -10.36
N SER A 300 17.14 5.63 -11.20
CA SER A 300 17.18 6.33 -12.49
C SER A 300 15.94 7.18 -12.77
N GLN A 301 16.15 8.29 -13.47
CA GLN A 301 15.08 9.17 -13.97
C GLN A 301 14.14 9.71 -12.87
N ALA A 302 14.61 9.81 -11.64
CA ALA A 302 13.86 10.43 -10.56
C ALA A 302 13.95 11.96 -10.66
N ARG A 303 12.85 12.67 -10.43
CA ARG A 303 12.89 14.15 -10.43
C ARG A 303 13.73 14.66 -9.26
N ARG A 304 13.63 14.01 -8.11
CA ARG A 304 14.45 14.20 -6.90
C ARG A 304 15.09 12.88 -6.52
N GLY A 305 16.34 12.91 -6.06
CA GLY A 305 17.03 11.72 -5.58
C GLY A 305 16.51 11.26 -4.21
N VAL A 306 17.42 11.11 -3.25
CA VAL A 306 17.09 10.63 -1.89
C VAL A 306 17.03 11.81 -0.92
N SER A 307 15.88 12.00 -0.27
CA SER A 307 15.66 13.04 0.75
C SER A 307 15.74 12.43 2.15
N VAL A 308 16.61 12.97 2.99
CA VAL A 308 17.01 12.36 4.27
C VAL A 308 16.76 13.29 5.44
N ARG A 309 15.94 12.85 6.38
CA ARG A 309 15.79 13.38 7.74
C ARG A 309 16.08 12.32 8.82
N GLY A 310 16.03 11.05 8.45
CA GLY A 310 16.40 9.90 9.28
C GLY A 310 17.78 9.34 8.97
N ALA A 311 17.95 8.02 9.12
CA ALA A 311 19.21 7.32 8.85
C ALA A 311 19.16 6.59 7.50
N VAL A 312 20.16 6.84 6.66
CA VAL A 312 20.27 6.25 5.32
C VAL A 312 21.64 5.63 5.12
N ARG A 313 21.65 4.40 4.62
CA ARG A 313 22.84 3.72 4.13
C ARG A 313 22.67 3.32 2.68
N LEU A 314 23.57 3.80 1.81
CA LEU A 314 23.64 3.41 0.41
C LEU A 314 24.96 2.68 0.16
N THR A 315 24.90 1.48 -0.38
CA THR A 315 26.09 0.65 -0.65
C THR A 315 26.00 0.02 -2.05
N GLY A 316 26.96 0.30 -2.93
CA GLY A 316 26.98 -0.31 -4.27
C GLY A 316 25.89 0.22 -5.21
N CYS A 317 25.24 1.33 -4.89
CA CYS A 317 24.10 1.84 -5.67
C CYS A 317 24.54 2.69 -6.86
N GLN A 318 23.71 2.69 -7.91
CA GLN A 318 23.89 3.49 -9.11
C GLN A 318 22.84 4.58 -9.17
N LEU A 319 23.24 5.84 -9.35
CA LEU A 319 22.32 6.96 -9.55
C LEU A 319 22.53 7.55 -10.94
N LEU A 320 21.54 7.39 -11.82
CA LEU A 320 21.67 7.62 -13.25
C LEU A 320 20.58 8.61 -13.75
N GLY A 321 20.99 9.78 -14.25
CA GLY A 321 20.09 10.65 -15.01
C GLY A 321 18.86 11.18 -14.25
N ASN A 322 19.01 11.46 -12.94
CA ASN A 322 17.99 12.14 -12.13
C ASN A 322 18.01 13.65 -12.42
N ASP A 323 16.92 14.40 -12.21
CA ASP A 323 16.79 15.81 -12.64
C ASP A 323 17.34 16.84 -11.64
N THR A 324 17.23 16.60 -10.33
CA THR A 324 17.70 17.52 -9.27
C THR A 324 18.60 16.83 -8.25
N ALA A 325 19.09 17.58 -7.24
CA ALA A 325 20.04 17.14 -6.21
C ALA A 325 19.86 15.67 -5.81
N LEU A 326 20.95 14.91 -5.93
CA LEU A 326 20.96 13.46 -5.75
C LEU A 326 20.65 13.04 -4.32
N LEU A 327 21.09 13.86 -3.36
CA LEU A 327 21.02 13.59 -1.93
C LEU A 327 20.76 14.92 -1.22
N MET A 328 19.66 15.00 -0.48
CA MET A 328 19.34 16.14 0.39
C MET A 328 19.29 15.65 1.83
N ALA A 329 20.32 15.95 2.63
CA ALA A 329 20.32 15.69 4.05
C ALA A 329 19.85 16.93 4.81
N GLY A 330 18.78 16.80 5.59
CA GLY A 330 18.35 17.81 6.56
C GLY A 330 19.12 17.73 7.88
N GLU A 331 18.87 18.68 8.78
CA GLU A 331 19.64 18.92 10.03
C GLU A 331 19.80 17.70 10.97
N ALA A 332 18.93 16.70 10.89
CA ALA A 332 18.96 15.50 11.75
C ALA A 332 19.29 14.19 11.02
N GLY A 333 19.59 14.26 9.72
CA GLY A 333 19.80 13.10 8.87
C GLY A 333 21.21 12.52 8.99
N TYR A 334 21.32 11.19 9.04
CA TYR A 334 22.59 10.47 8.93
C TYR A 334 22.66 9.80 7.56
N LEU A 335 23.76 10.01 6.84
CA LEU A 335 23.95 9.45 5.50
C LEU A 335 25.31 8.75 5.41
N THR A 336 25.28 7.45 5.13
CA THR A 336 26.48 6.65 4.84
C THR A 336 26.44 6.21 3.38
N LEU A 337 27.51 6.52 2.64
CA LEU A 337 27.67 6.17 1.23
C LEU A 337 28.91 5.29 1.07
N SER A 338 28.81 4.21 0.30
CA SER A 338 29.95 3.36 -0.03
C SER A 338 29.80 2.75 -1.42
N SER A 339 30.88 2.71 -2.20
CA SER A 339 30.94 2.10 -3.55
C SER A 339 29.83 2.61 -4.49
N MET A 340 29.60 3.92 -4.51
CA MET A 340 28.51 4.54 -5.27
C MET A 340 28.96 4.89 -6.70
N ILE A 341 28.06 4.73 -7.68
CA ILE A 341 28.28 5.18 -9.06
C ILE A 341 27.29 6.32 -9.35
N PHE A 342 27.82 7.47 -9.76
CA PHE A 342 27.03 8.63 -10.17
C PHE A 342 27.26 8.89 -11.66
N SER A 343 26.19 8.99 -12.45
CA SER A 343 26.29 9.37 -13.86
C SER A 343 25.22 10.38 -14.30
N GLY A 344 25.58 11.21 -15.29
CA GLY A 344 24.73 12.28 -15.82
C GLY A 344 25.17 13.68 -15.39
N ASN A 345 24.32 14.67 -15.69
CA ASN A 345 24.63 16.11 -15.53
C ASN A 345 24.57 16.58 -14.07
N ASN A 346 24.14 15.72 -13.15
CA ASN A 346 23.93 16.07 -11.74
C ASN A 346 25.02 15.44 -10.89
N ARG A 347 26.13 16.16 -10.70
CA ARG A 347 27.22 15.79 -9.78
C ARG A 347 27.15 16.53 -8.43
N ARG A 348 26.01 17.11 -8.09
CA ARG A 348 25.89 17.98 -6.91
C ARG A 348 25.28 17.23 -5.73
N LEU A 349 26.11 16.97 -4.73
CA LEU A 349 25.67 16.69 -3.36
C LEU A 349 25.34 18.03 -2.74
N GLU A 350 24.09 18.24 -2.36
CA GLU A 350 23.66 19.47 -1.68
C GLU A 350 23.34 19.13 -0.22
N PHE A 351 24.25 19.52 0.66
CA PHE A 351 24.00 19.51 2.11
C PHE A 351 23.23 20.78 2.45
N VAL A 352 22.04 20.62 3.03
CA VAL A 352 21.30 21.76 3.59
C VAL A 352 21.96 22.10 4.93
N GLU A 353 22.19 23.39 5.20
CA GLU A 353 22.93 23.88 6.38
C GLU A 353 22.51 23.16 7.67
N GLY A 354 23.50 22.69 8.45
CA GLY A 354 23.32 22.02 9.74
C GLY A 354 23.61 20.51 9.76
N ALA A 355 23.72 19.84 8.61
CA ALA A 355 24.15 18.45 8.55
C ALA A 355 25.69 18.32 8.63
N GLU A 356 26.23 17.75 9.70
CA GLU A 356 27.66 17.37 9.75
C GLU A 356 27.90 16.09 8.93
N PRO A 357 28.77 16.12 7.90
CA PRO A 357 29.09 14.91 7.14
C PRO A 357 29.84 13.91 8.04
N SER A 358 29.20 12.81 8.37
CA SER A 358 29.86 11.67 9.02
C SER A 358 30.53 10.79 7.96
N GLN A 359 31.80 11.08 7.69
CA GLN A 359 32.73 10.29 6.86
C GLN A 359 32.26 9.94 5.43
N VAL A 360 32.81 10.65 4.45
CA VAL A 360 32.88 10.19 3.06
C VAL A 360 34.21 9.44 2.90
N ASP A 361 34.18 8.11 2.83
CA ASP A 361 35.40 7.32 2.55
C ASP A 361 35.58 7.23 1.03
N ASP A 362 36.29 8.22 0.48
CA ASP A 362 36.43 8.50 -0.96
C ASP A 362 37.50 7.62 -1.65
N ARG A 363 37.62 6.35 -1.25
CA ARG A 363 38.77 5.51 -1.64
C ARG A 363 38.67 4.80 -2.99
N ASP A 364 37.53 4.85 -3.69
CA ASP A 364 37.32 4.06 -4.91
C ASP A 364 36.65 4.84 -6.07
N ALA A 365 36.99 6.12 -6.28
CA ALA A 365 36.63 6.80 -7.52
C ALA A 365 37.66 6.47 -8.64
N PRO A 366 37.29 5.80 -9.74
CA PRO A 366 38.16 5.72 -10.91
C PRO A 366 38.31 7.13 -11.51
N ARG A 367 39.57 7.53 -11.75
CA ARG A 367 39.94 8.81 -12.36
C ARG A 367 39.49 8.93 -13.81
#